data_AF-A0A7L1MMH9-F1
#
_entry.id   AF-A0A7L1MMH9-F1
#
_cell.length_a   1.000
_cell.length_b   1.000
_cell.length_c   1.000
_cell.angle_alpha   90.00
_cell.angle_beta   90.00
_cell.angle_gamma   90.00
#
_symmetry.space_group_name_H-M   'P 1'
#
loop_
_entity.id
_entity.type
_entity.pdbx_description
1 polymer ?
#
loop_
_entity_poly.entity_id
_entity_poly.type
_entity_poly.pdbx_seq_one_letter_code
_entity_poly.pdbx_strand_id
1 'polypeptide(L)' 'PCLSISLGPSSSQPRPSCLLYSVMNFYPAETQQRWFQGQQELSGHVVAPDMVPNGDWTCQ' A
#
# COMPACT_ATOMS: atom_id res chain seq x y z
N PRO A 1 10.89 -0.32 -8.80
CA PRO A 1 9.92 -0.33 -7.68
C PRO A 1 10.64 -0.59 -6.35
N CYS A 2 10.48 0.33 -5.40
CA CYS A 2 10.87 0.15 -4.01
C CYS A 2 9.62 -0.25 -3.22
N LEU A 3 9.70 -1.32 -2.43
CA LEU A 3 8.60 -1.86 -1.64
C LEU A 3 8.91 -1.74 -0.16
N SER A 4 7.98 -1.20 0.63
CA SER A 4 8.09 -1.15 2.08
C SER A 4 6.78 -1.56 2.73
N ILE A 5 6.88 -2.39 3.77
CA ILE A 5 5.76 -2.78 4.62
C ILE A 5 6.07 -2.31 6.03
N SER A 6 5.18 -1.54 6.61
CA SER A 6 5.30 -1.05 7.97
C SER A 6 3.98 -1.14 8.72
N LEU A 7 4.06 -1.09 10.04
CA LEU A 7 2.88 -0.90 10.88
C LEU A 7 2.48 0.58 10.83
N GLY A 8 1.23 0.83 10.44
CA GLY A 8 0.62 2.15 10.50
C GLY A 8 0.53 2.64 11.95
N PRO A 9 0.36 3.96 12.14
CA PRO A 9 0.34 4.56 13.48
C PRO A 9 -0.80 3.94 14.31
N SER A 10 -0.43 3.29 15.42
CA SER A 10 -1.39 2.86 16.43
C SER A 10 -1.84 4.09 17.21
N SER A 11 -3.10 4.48 17.06
CA SER A 11 -3.71 5.50 17.92
C SER A 11 -3.70 5.00 19.37
N SER A 12 -3.73 5.93 20.33
CA SER A 12 -3.89 5.64 21.77
C SER A 12 -5.24 5.01 22.13
N GLN A 13 -6.19 4.96 21.19
CA GLN A 13 -7.39 4.12 21.29
C GLN A 13 -7.11 2.69 20.81
N PRO A 14 -7.80 1.67 21.35
CA PRO A 14 -7.70 0.29 20.88
C PRO A 14 -8.29 0.18 19.46
N ARG A 15 -7.51 0.62 18.47
CA ARG A 15 -7.76 0.39 17.05
C ARG A 15 -6.90 -0.78 16.59
N PRO A 16 -7.42 -1.63 15.70
CA PRO A 16 -6.60 -2.63 15.03
C PRO A 16 -5.39 -1.94 14.37
N SER A 17 -4.20 -2.53 14.50
CA SER A 17 -3.02 -2.06 13.78
C SER A 17 -3.26 -2.18 12.28
N CYS A 18 -3.10 -1.08 11.55
CA CYS A 18 -3.17 -1.10 10.09
C CYS A 18 -1.81 -1.49 9.51
N LEU A 19 -1.77 -2.34 8.49
CA LEU A 19 -0.56 -2.52 7.69
C LEU A 19 -0.50 -1.44 6.61
N LEU A 20 0.64 -0.79 6.48
CA LEU A 20 0.92 0.16 5.42
C LEU A 20 1.84 -0.52 4.40
N TYR A 21 1.44 -0.50 3.13
CA TYR A 21 2.28 -0.88 1.99
C TYR A 21 2.55 0.35 1.16
N SER A 22 3.82 0.68 1.03
CA SER A 22 4.29 1.77 0.17
C SER A 22 5.03 1.19 -1.01
N VAL A 23 4.60 1.59 -2.20
CA VAL A 23 5.24 1.32 -3.47
C VAL A 23 5.76 2.66 -3.99
N MET A 24 7.01 2.73 -4.43
CA MET A 24 7.56 3.95 -5.04
C MET A 24 8.41 3.59 -6.25
N ASN A 25 8.64 4.58 -7.11
CA ASN A 25 9.54 4.47 -8.27
C ASN A 25 9.15 3.28 -9.18
N PHE A 26 7.87 3.23 -9.55
CA PHE A 26 7.33 2.20 -10.45
C PHE A 26 6.75 2.79 -11.74
N TYR A 27 6.87 2.02 -12.82
CA TYR A 27 6.35 2.29 -14.15
C TYR A 27 6.16 0.95 -14.87
N PRO A 28 5.09 0.75 -15.68
CA PRO A 28 4.00 1.69 -15.98
C PRO A 28 3.04 1.90 -14.80
N ALA A 29 2.11 2.85 -14.97
CA ALA A 29 1.16 3.25 -13.92
C ALA A 29 0.10 2.20 -13.57
N GLU A 30 -0.11 1.25 -14.46
CA GLU A 30 -1.04 0.15 -14.24
C GLU A 30 -0.40 -0.88 -13.30
N THR A 31 -0.79 -0.86 -12.01
CA THR A 31 -0.42 -1.90 -11.06
C THR A 31 -1.62 -2.45 -10.30
N GLN A 32 -1.55 -3.75 -9.99
CA GLN A 32 -2.57 -4.43 -9.21
C GLN A 32 -2.00 -4.74 -7.82
N GLN A 33 -2.50 -4.05 -6.81
CA GLN A 33 -2.16 -4.34 -5.42
C GLN A 33 -3.13 -5.37 -4.84
N ARG A 34 -2.59 -6.51 -4.40
CA ARG A 34 -3.35 -7.57 -3.72
C ARG A 34 -2.77 -7.82 -2.35
N TRP A 35 -3.65 -7.95 -1.37
CA TRP A 35 -3.26 -8.26 0.00
C TRP A 35 -3.66 -9.68 0.34
N PHE A 36 -2.80 -10.37 1.08
CA PHE A 36 -3.06 -11.73 1.52
C PHE A 36 -2.82 -11.84 3.02
N GLN A 37 -3.74 -12.51 3.71
CA GLN A 37 -3.53 -12.99 5.08
C GLN A 37 -3.42 -14.51 5.03
N GLY A 38 -2.19 -15.03 5.11
CA GLY A 38 -1.92 -16.41 4.79
C GLY A 38 -2.19 -16.69 3.31
N GLN A 39 -3.15 -17.57 3.03
CA GLN A 39 -3.56 -17.91 1.65
C GLN A 39 -4.84 -17.19 1.19
N GLN A 40 -5.47 -16.39 2.06
CA GLN A 40 -6.72 -15.70 1.75
C GLN A 40 -6.45 -14.27 1.25
N GLU A 41 -7.03 -13.91 0.10
CA GLU A 41 -6.98 -12.55 -0.43
C GLU A 41 -7.89 -11.61 0.39
N LEU A 42 -7.37 -10.44 0.76
CA LEU A 42 -8.08 -9.38 1.46
C LEU A 42 -8.45 -8.28 0.46
N SER A 43 -9.74 -8.05 0.25
CA SER A 43 -10.23 -7.03 -0.69
C SER A 43 -11.04 -5.90 -0.04
N GLY A 44 -11.53 -6.07 1.20
CA GLY A 44 -12.47 -5.12 1.85
C GLY A 44 -11.84 -4.13 2.85
N HIS A 45 -10.61 -4.37 3.29
CA HIS A 45 -9.92 -3.53 4.29
C HIS A 45 -8.68 -2.81 3.74
N VAL A 46 -8.52 -2.84 2.42
CA VAL A 46 -7.39 -2.26 1.72
C VAL A 46 -7.80 -0.90 1.20
N VAL A 47 -7.11 0.14 1.67
CA VAL A 47 -7.23 1.47 1.09
C VAL A 47 -5.97 1.71 0.29
N ALA A 48 -6.10 1.71 -1.04
CA ALA A 48 -5.06 2.16 -1.95
C ALA A 48 -5.38 3.61 -2.34
N PRO A 49 -4.53 4.59 -2.01
CA PRO A 49 -4.66 5.94 -2.56
C PRO A 49 -4.44 5.91 -4.08
N ASP A 50 -4.98 6.92 -4.78
CA ASP A 50 -4.68 7.13 -6.20
C ASP A 50 -3.16 7.32 -6.39
N MET A 51 -2.64 6.80 -7.51
CA MET A 51 -1.22 6.86 -7.85
C MET A 51 -0.77 8.30 -8.07
N VAL A 52 0.33 8.70 -7.44
CA VAL A 52 0.86 10.06 -7.49
C VAL A 52 2.13 10.10 -8.35
N PRO A 53 2.17 10.83 -9.47
CA PRO A 53 3.36 10.93 -10.33
C PRO A 53 4.50 11.67 -9.62
N ASN A 54 5.74 11.15 -9.76
CA ASN A 54 6.92 11.72 -9.13
C ASN A 54 7.51 12.93 -9.87
N GLY A 55 6.95 13.31 -11.02
CA GLY A 55 7.49 14.35 -11.90
C GLY A 55 8.56 13.85 -12.87
N ASP A 56 8.93 12.58 -12.78
CA ASP A 56 9.63 11.84 -13.81
C ASP A 56 8.68 10.82 -14.48
N TRP A 57 9.24 9.75 -15.04
CA TRP A 57 8.50 8.66 -15.68
C TRP A 57 8.00 7.62 -14.67
N THR A 58 8.14 7.84 -13.36
CA THR A 58 7.72 6.92 -12.30
C THR A 58 6.62 7.53 -11.43
N CYS A 59 5.91 6.70 -10.68
CA CYS A 59 4.96 7.18 -9.67
C CYS A 59 5.09 6.42 -8.34
N GLN A 60 4.25 6.78 -7.37
CA GLN A 60 4.19 6.27 -6.00
C GLN A 60 2.75 6.13 -5.52
#